data_AF-A0A932HC59-F1
#
_entry.id   AF-A0A932HC59-F1
#
_cell.length_a   1.000
_cell.length_b   1.000
_cell.length_c   1.000
_cell.angle_alpha   90.00
_cell.angle_beta   90.00
_cell.angle_gamma   90.00
#
_symmetry.space_group_name_H-M   'P 1'
#
loop_
_entity.id
_entity.type
_entity.pdbx_description
1 polymer ?
#
loop_
_entity_poly.entity_id
_entity_poly.type
_entity_poly.pdbx_seq_one_letter_code
_entity_poly.pdbx_strand_id
1 'polypeptide(L)'
;MHGNCDVVVVGSGNAASCAALSARESGAKVVIVEAAPYEARGGNTAYAGGNMRVVFRGIEDLLKIISDLTDEEIRNTEFGTYTAEDFFDDMGRITQYRCDPDLVEYLYVEQIENQKEIFYGVLRYNMAHVVMMCEQGVFSREDSEKLLTGLKEIESLGVEGFPLDPEYQGVHPCIEADLVRRYGYEVGGKILTGRSRGDVHN
;
A
#
# COMPACT_ATOMS: atom_id res chain seq x y z
N MET A 1 23.62 20.86 -24.71
CA MET A 1 22.36 21.64 -24.77
C MET A 1 21.79 21.71 -23.36
N HIS A 2 22.09 22.74 -22.58
CA HIS A 2 21.36 22.97 -21.32
C HIS A 2 20.23 23.93 -21.63
N GLY A 3 19.18 23.38 -22.26
CA GLY A 3 17.96 24.13 -22.56
C GLY A 3 17.23 24.46 -21.25
N ASN A 4 16.69 25.67 -21.17
CA ASN A 4 15.86 26.14 -20.06
C ASN A 4 14.83 25.05 -19.67
N CYS A 5 14.89 24.57 -18.43
CA CYS A 5 13.88 23.70 -17.84
C CYS A 5 13.11 24.48 -16.78
N ASP A 6 11.80 24.27 -16.73
CA ASP A 6 10.92 24.92 -15.76
C ASP A 6 10.84 24.09 -14.47
N VAL A 7 11.02 22.76 -14.58
CA VAL A 7 10.96 21.81 -13.47
C VAL A 7 12.12 20.82 -13.56
N VAL A 8 12.82 20.63 -12.44
CA VAL A 8 13.81 19.56 -12.26
C VAL A 8 13.25 18.53 -11.29
N VAL A 9 13.23 17.27 -11.70
CA VAL A 9 12.83 16.13 -10.86
C VAL A 9 14.07 15.30 -10.54
N VAL A 10 14.28 15.00 -9.26
CA VAL A 10 15.43 14.24 -8.78
C VAL A 10 15.00 12.81 -8.47
N GLY A 11 15.73 11.84 -9.03
CA GLY A 11 15.42 10.42 -9.01
C GLY A 11 14.60 9.98 -10.24
N SER A 12 14.65 8.69 -10.54
CA SER A 12 13.95 8.07 -11.69
C SER A 12 12.96 6.98 -11.28
N GLY A 13 12.63 6.89 -9.98
CA GLY A 13 11.61 5.97 -9.47
C GLY A 13 10.18 6.30 -9.93
N ASN A 14 9.19 5.50 -9.51
CA ASN A 14 7.80 5.69 -9.93
C ASN A 14 7.28 7.09 -9.57
N ALA A 15 7.47 7.52 -8.31
CA ALA A 15 7.04 8.84 -7.85
C ALA A 15 7.66 9.98 -8.67
N ALA A 16 8.96 9.89 -8.96
CA ALA A 16 9.67 10.88 -9.78
C ALA A 16 9.15 10.87 -11.23
N SER A 17 8.92 9.69 -11.80
CA SER A 17 8.38 9.56 -13.14
C SER A 17 6.96 10.13 -13.23
N CYS A 18 6.10 9.87 -12.24
CA CYS A 18 4.75 10.45 -12.14
C CYS A 18 4.80 11.98 -12.01
N ALA A 19 5.65 12.51 -11.14
CA ALA A 19 5.83 13.96 -10.98
C ALA A 19 6.31 14.61 -12.29
N ALA A 20 7.27 13.99 -12.97
CA ALA A 20 7.77 14.48 -14.24
C ALA A 20 6.72 14.41 -15.36
N LEU A 21 5.91 13.36 -15.38
CA LEU A 21 4.82 13.21 -16.34
C LEU A 21 3.77 14.30 -16.15
N SER A 22 3.31 14.49 -14.91
CA SER A 22 2.31 15.48 -14.53
C SER A 22 2.76 16.91 -14.84
N ALA A 23 4.01 17.25 -14.51
CA ALA A 23 4.59 18.56 -14.85
C ALA A 23 4.66 18.77 -16.37
N ARG A 24 5.01 17.73 -17.13
CA ARG A 24 5.06 17.80 -18.60
C ARG A 24 3.69 17.93 -19.24
N GLU A 25 2.68 17.21 -18.74
CA GLU A 25 1.28 17.34 -19.16
C GLU A 25 0.71 18.74 -18.88
N SER A 26 1.22 19.39 -17.83
CA SER A 26 0.93 20.78 -17.50
C SER A 26 1.70 21.80 -18.36
N GLY A 27 2.47 21.33 -19.35
CA GLY A 27 3.19 22.17 -20.32
C GLY A 27 4.61 22.58 -19.90
N ALA A 28 5.12 22.10 -18.76
CA ALA A 28 6.47 22.43 -18.30
C ALA A 28 7.54 21.69 -19.11
N LYS A 29 8.70 22.33 -19.31
CA LYS A 29 9.92 21.63 -19.73
C LYS A 29 10.56 20.98 -18.52
N VAL A 30 10.46 19.66 -18.46
CA VAL A 30 10.94 18.86 -17.34
C VAL A 30 12.28 18.20 -17.66
N VAL A 31 13.20 18.25 -16.70
CA VAL A 31 14.42 17.45 -16.70
C VAL A 31 14.38 16.49 -15.50
N ILE A 32 14.63 15.21 -15.76
CA ILE A 32 14.83 14.21 -14.71
C ILE A 32 16.33 13.98 -14.55
N VAL A 33 16.81 14.03 -13.32
CA VAL A 33 18.21 13.70 -12.97
C VAL A 33 18.24 12.48 -12.07
N GLU A 34 19.13 11.54 -12.37
CA GLU A 34 19.29 10.29 -11.63
C GLU A 34 20.78 10.09 -11.31
N ALA A 35 21.07 9.67 -10.08
CA ALA A 35 22.42 9.36 -9.63
C ALA A 35 22.87 7.96 -10.11
N ALA A 36 21.93 7.02 -10.23
CA ALA A 36 22.20 5.69 -10.77
C ALA A 36 22.62 5.73 -12.25
N PRO A 37 23.50 4.81 -12.70
CA PRO A 37 23.79 4.63 -14.12
C PRO A 37 22.51 4.44 -14.94
N TYR A 38 22.56 4.81 -16.22
CA TYR A 38 21.39 4.71 -17.10
C TYR A 38 20.74 3.32 -17.04
N GLU A 39 21.52 2.24 -17.04
CA GLU A 39 21.00 0.87 -16.98
C GLU A 39 20.39 0.45 -15.63
N ALA A 40 20.61 1.22 -14.57
CA ALA A 40 20.07 0.99 -13.22
C ALA A 40 19.02 2.04 -12.82
N ARG A 41 18.52 2.83 -13.79
CA ARG A 41 17.44 3.80 -13.57
C ARG A 41 16.13 3.10 -13.22
N GLY A 42 15.21 3.83 -12.59
CA GLY A 42 13.91 3.33 -12.13
C GLY A 42 13.78 3.27 -10.61
N GLY A 43 14.79 3.73 -9.87
CA GLY A 43 14.80 3.75 -8.40
C GLY A 43 14.50 2.39 -7.80
N ASN A 44 13.94 2.37 -6.58
CA ASN A 44 13.55 1.13 -5.92
C ASN A 44 12.46 0.36 -6.70
N THR A 45 11.66 1.08 -7.51
CA THR A 45 10.60 0.49 -8.35
C THR A 45 11.17 -0.51 -9.36
N ALA A 46 12.35 -0.25 -9.93
CA ALA A 46 13.00 -1.18 -10.87
C ALA A 46 13.31 -2.55 -10.23
N TYR A 47 13.49 -2.59 -8.91
CA TYR A 47 13.86 -3.77 -8.15
C TYR A 47 12.71 -4.38 -7.35
N ALA A 48 11.59 -3.65 -7.20
CA ALA A 48 10.46 -4.05 -6.38
C ALA A 48 9.76 -5.31 -6.92
N GLY A 49 9.92 -5.66 -8.21
CA GLY A 49 9.54 -6.95 -8.80
C GLY A 49 8.06 -7.38 -8.63
N GLY A 50 7.20 -6.51 -8.07
CA GLY A 50 5.86 -6.88 -7.61
C GLY A 50 5.83 -7.85 -6.43
N ASN A 51 6.98 -8.15 -5.80
CA ASN A 51 7.06 -9.18 -4.77
C ASN A 51 6.68 -8.60 -3.41
N MET A 52 5.53 -9.02 -2.88
CA MET A 52 5.17 -8.78 -1.48
C MET A 52 5.54 -10.02 -0.65
N ARG A 53 6.30 -9.80 0.43
CA ARG A 53 6.59 -10.85 1.42
C ARG A 53 5.44 -10.92 2.39
N VAL A 54 4.74 -12.03 2.40
CA VAL A 54 3.69 -12.32 3.38
C VAL A 54 4.01 -13.65 4.02
N VAL A 55 3.81 -13.75 5.33
CA VAL A 55 3.94 -15.02 6.07
C VAL A 55 2.70 -15.86 5.78
N PHE A 56 2.90 -17.10 5.34
CA PHE A 56 1.84 -18.07 5.05
C PHE A 56 2.28 -19.49 5.39
N ARG A 57 1.36 -20.29 5.93
CA ARG A 57 1.61 -21.69 6.30
C ARG A 57 1.07 -22.69 5.27
N GLY A 58 0.38 -22.20 4.25
CA GLY A 58 -0.22 -23.03 3.20
C GLY A 58 -1.14 -22.24 2.29
N ILE A 59 -1.79 -22.95 1.38
CA ILE A 59 -2.70 -22.36 0.39
C ILE A 59 -3.91 -21.68 1.03
N GLU A 60 -4.36 -22.16 2.18
CA GLU A 60 -5.50 -21.60 2.92
C GLU A 60 -5.22 -20.16 3.36
N ASP A 61 -3.98 -19.84 3.75
CA ASP A 61 -3.58 -18.47 4.09
C ASP A 61 -3.47 -17.60 2.83
N LEU A 62 -2.97 -18.17 1.73
CA LEU A 62 -2.84 -17.44 0.47
C LEU A 62 -4.20 -17.09 -0.16
N LEU A 63 -5.20 -17.96 -0.06
CA LEU A 63 -6.55 -17.69 -0.59
C LEU A 63 -7.25 -16.50 0.09
N LYS A 64 -6.83 -16.12 1.28
CA LYS A 64 -7.34 -14.93 1.99
C LYS A 64 -6.78 -13.63 1.43
N ILE A 65 -5.60 -13.70 0.82
CA ILE A 65 -4.87 -12.57 0.25
C ILE A 65 -5.12 -12.50 -1.26
N ILE A 66 -5.11 -13.65 -1.93
CA ILE A 66 -5.26 -13.83 -3.37
C ILE A 66 -6.58 -14.56 -3.62
N SER A 67 -7.66 -13.79 -3.67
CA SER A 67 -9.03 -14.33 -3.74
C SER A 67 -9.42 -14.88 -5.12
N ASP A 68 -8.58 -14.71 -6.14
CA ASP A 68 -8.85 -15.02 -7.55
C ASP A 68 -8.09 -16.25 -8.08
N LEU A 69 -7.42 -17.02 -7.22
CA LEU A 69 -6.78 -18.28 -7.62
C LEU A 69 -7.83 -19.30 -8.09
N THR A 70 -7.62 -19.83 -9.29
CA THR A 70 -8.45 -20.90 -9.84
C THR A 70 -8.08 -22.26 -9.25
N ASP A 71 -9.03 -23.20 -9.22
CA ASP A 71 -8.76 -24.58 -8.79
C ASP A 71 -7.64 -25.25 -9.61
N GLU A 72 -7.44 -24.84 -10.86
CA GLU A 72 -6.36 -25.35 -11.71
C GLU A 72 -4.99 -24.83 -11.27
N GLU A 73 -4.88 -23.53 -10.96
CA GLU A 73 -3.65 -22.92 -10.44
C GLU A 73 -3.29 -23.50 -9.07
N ILE A 74 -4.29 -23.73 -8.21
CA ILE A 74 -4.11 -24.34 -6.89
C ILE A 74 -3.52 -25.75 -7.02
N ARG A 75 -4.04 -26.55 -7.95
CA ARG A 75 -3.58 -27.94 -8.15
C ARG A 75 -2.20 -28.03 -8.78
N ASN A 76 -1.88 -27.10 -9.68
CA ASN A 76 -0.67 -27.18 -10.51
C ASN A 76 0.52 -26.39 -9.94
N THR A 77 0.35 -25.68 -8.83
CA THR A 77 1.38 -24.81 -8.24
C THR A 77 1.74 -25.30 -6.84
N GLU A 78 3.03 -25.51 -6.59
CA GLU A 78 3.56 -25.75 -5.26
C GLU A 78 3.91 -24.41 -4.61
N PHE A 79 3.01 -23.89 -3.77
CA PHE A 79 3.17 -22.57 -3.14
C PHE A 79 4.20 -22.56 -2.00
N GLY A 80 4.53 -23.73 -1.45
CA GLY A 80 5.44 -23.87 -0.32
C GLY A 80 4.89 -23.23 0.96
N THR A 81 5.80 -22.75 1.81
CA THR A 81 5.49 -22.02 3.04
C THR A 81 6.51 -20.92 3.24
N TYR A 82 6.12 -19.84 3.89
CA TYR A 82 7.04 -18.81 4.39
C TYR A 82 6.57 -18.44 5.79
N THR A 83 7.20 -19.03 6.79
CA THR A 83 6.78 -18.96 8.19
C THR A 83 7.28 -17.68 8.88
N ALA A 84 6.84 -17.48 10.12
CA ALA A 84 7.33 -16.41 10.97
C ALA A 84 8.84 -16.55 11.18
N GLU A 85 9.28 -17.77 11.47
CA GLU A 85 10.67 -18.15 11.65
C GLU A 85 11.49 -17.84 10.39
N ASP A 86 10.97 -18.21 9.21
CA ASP A 86 11.62 -17.88 7.93
C ASP A 86 11.74 -16.36 7.75
N PHE A 87 10.72 -15.58 8.14
CA PHE A 87 10.78 -14.12 8.10
C PHE A 87 11.85 -13.54 9.03
N PHE A 88 11.91 -13.99 10.28
CA PHE A 88 12.92 -13.55 11.25
C PHE A 88 14.33 -13.92 10.79
N ASP A 89 14.53 -15.14 10.31
CA ASP A 89 15.80 -15.62 9.77
C ASP A 89 16.24 -14.81 8.54
N ASP A 90 15.31 -14.51 7.63
CA ASP A 90 15.59 -13.69 6.47
C ASP A 90 15.93 -12.25 6.87
N MET A 91 15.20 -11.65 7.82
CA MET A 91 15.49 -10.31 8.33
C MET A 91 16.88 -10.25 8.97
N GLY A 92 17.26 -11.25 9.76
CA GLY A 92 18.61 -11.41 10.27
C GLY A 92 19.63 -11.51 9.13
N ARG A 93 19.42 -12.43 8.19
CA ARG A 93 20.33 -12.69 7.07
C ARG A 93 20.54 -11.46 6.17
N ILE A 94 19.47 -10.80 5.72
CA ILE A 94 19.55 -9.67 4.77
C ILE A 94 20.12 -8.41 5.40
N THR A 95 19.87 -8.20 6.70
CA THR A 95 20.40 -7.05 7.44
C THR A 95 21.76 -7.33 8.06
N GLN A 96 22.31 -8.54 7.86
CA GLN A 96 23.55 -9.01 8.51
C GLN A 96 23.47 -8.95 10.04
N TYR A 97 22.30 -9.28 10.60
CA TYR A 97 21.97 -9.24 12.03
C TYR A 97 22.16 -7.84 12.64
N ARG A 98 21.96 -6.80 11.83
CA ARG A 98 22.00 -5.40 12.27
C ARG A 98 20.61 -4.81 12.46
N CYS A 99 19.56 -5.54 12.10
CA CYS A 99 18.20 -5.19 12.48
C CYS A 99 18.03 -5.24 14.00
N ASP A 100 17.27 -4.30 14.53
CA ASP A 100 16.82 -4.36 15.92
C ASP A 100 15.75 -5.46 16.04
N PRO A 101 15.97 -6.50 16.86
CA PRO A 101 15.06 -7.64 16.93
C PRO A 101 13.66 -7.24 17.43
N ASP A 102 13.56 -6.24 18.31
CA ASP A 102 12.27 -5.76 18.81
C ASP A 102 11.51 -5.09 17.67
N LEU A 103 12.18 -4.28 16.84
CA LEU A 103 11.55 -3.67 15.65
C LEU A 103 11.17 -4.71 14.59
N VAL A 104 11.96 -5.77 14.41
CA VAL A 104 11.60 -6.87 13.49
C VAL A 104 10.40 -7.65 14.03
N GLU A 105 10.34 -7.88 15.34
CA GLU A 105 9.17 -8.45 15.99
C GLU A 105 7.97 -7.55 15.82
N TYR A 106 8.08 -6.22 15.94
CA TYR A 106 6.98 -5.31 15.63
C TYR A 106 6.51 -5.37 14.16
N LEU A 107 7.43 -5.58 13.20
CA LEU A 107 7.08 -5.75 11.78
C LEU A 107 6.35 -7.08 11.52
N TYR A 108 6.58 -8.09 12.35
CA TYR A 108 5.92 -9.40 12.26
C TYR A 108 4.62 -9.45 13.07
N VAL A 109 4.72 -9.03 14.32
CA VAL A 109 3.67 -8.87 15.31
C VAL A 109 3.08 -7.49 15.13
N GLU A 110 2.38 -7.27 14.03
CA GLU A 110 1.45 -6.14 13.95
C GLU A 110 0.32 -6.38 14.94
N GLN A 111 0.57 -5.97 16.18
CA GLN A 111 -0.43 -5.84 17.21
C GLN A 111 -1.36 -4.75 16.74
N ILE A 112 -2.43 -5.17 16.08
CA ILE A 112 -3.67 -4.40 15.93
C ILE A 112 -3.98 -3.62 17.21
N GLU A 113 -3.71 -4.21 18.37
CA GLU A 113 -3.83 -3.58 19.69
C GLU A 113 -3.02 -2.27 19.82
N ASN A 114 -1.77 -2.25 19.34
CA ASN A 114 -0.92 -1.06 19.34
C ASN A 114 -1.32 -0.04 18.26
N GLN A 115 -2.04 -0.47 17.22
CA GLN A 115 -2.54 0.41 16.16
C GLN A 115 -3.96 0.95 16.44
N LYS A 116 -4.64 0.49 17.49
CA LYS A 116 -5.95 1.04 17.89
C LYS A 116 -5.92 2.55 18.11
N GLU A 117 -4.80 3.08 18.61
CA GLU A 117 -4.62 4.51 18.86
C GLU A 117 -4.68 5.34 17.57
N ILE A 118 -4.25 4.78 16.43
CA ILE A 118 -4.24 5.50 15.15
C ILE A 118 -5.58 5.39 14.40
N PHE A 119 -6.50 4.53 14.83
CA PHE A 119 -7.76 4.20 14.14
C PHE A 119 -8.55 5.43 13.65
N TYR A 120 -8.82 6.37 14.54
CA TYR A 120 -9.57 7.58 14.19
C TYR A 120 -8.76 8.53 13.30
N GLY A 121 -7.43 8.53 13.44
CA GLY A 121 -6.54 9.29 12.55
C GLY A 121 -6.60 8.76 11.12
N VAL A 122 -6.52 7.43 10.98
CA VAL A 122 -6.63 6.73 9.69
C VAL A 122 -7.97 7.01 9.00
N LEU A 123 -9.08 6.95 9.74
CA LEU A 123 -10.39 7.26 9.18
C LEU A 123 -10.51 8.69 8.68
N ARG A 124 -10.03 9.67 9.46
CA ARG A 124 -10.02 11.09 9.04
C ARG A 124 -9.15 11.32 7.82
N TYR A 125 -7.96 10.71 7.79
CA TYR A 125 -7.08 10.71 6.64
C TYR A 125 -7.75 10.11 5.39
N ASN A 126 -8.43 8.98 5.53
CA ASN A 126 -9.18 8.33 4.46
C ASN A 126 -10.33 9.21 3.95
N MET A 127 -11.11 9.82 4.85
CA MET A 127 -12.19 10.73 4.45
C MET A 127 -11.64 11.96 3.70
N ALA A 128 -10.57 12.58 4.20
CA ALA A 128 -9.94 13.72 3.54
C ALA A 128 -9.42 13.35 2.14
N HIS A 129 -8.82 12.16 2.00
CA HIS A 129 -8.35 11.66 0.72
C HIS A 129 -9.48 11.44 -0.29
N VAL A 130 -10.60 10.84 0.13
CA VAL A 130 -11.79 10.65 -0.74
C VAL A 130 -12.35 12.00 -1.19
N VAL A 131 -12.47 12.97 -0.27
CA VAL A 131 -12.92 14.33 -0.62
C VAL A 131 -11.98 14.96 -1.65
N MET A 132 -10.67 14.92 -1.41
CA MET A 132 -9.68 15.47 -2.33
C MET A 132 -9.75 14.81 -3.72
N MET A 133 -9.82 13.47 -3.79
CA MET A 133 -9.92 12.75 -5.06
C MET A 133 -11.21 13.06 -5.83
N CYS A 134 -12.32 13.27 -5.12
CA CYS A 134 -13.56 13.74 -5.72
C CYS A 134 -13.42 15.16 -6.28
N GLU A 135 -12.77 16.07 -5.55
CA GLU A 135 -12.55 17.46 -5.99
C GLU A 135 -11.63 17.54 -7.21
N GLN A 136 -10.63 16.66 -7.31
CA GLN A 136 -9.77 16.54 -8.48
C GLN A 136 -10.44 15.83 -9.66
N GLY A 137 -11.69 15.37 -9.51
CA GLY A 137 -12.43 14.65 -10.55
C GLY A 137 -11.93 13.24 -10.83
N VAL A 138 -11.08 12.69 -9.96
CA VAL A 138 -10.55 11.31 -10.06
C VAL A 138 -11.61 10.31 -9.60
N PHE A 139 -12.34 10.63 -8.53
CA PHE A 139 -13.51 9.84 -8.08
C PHE A 139 -14.81 10.51 -8.51
N SER A 140 -15.80 9.70 -8.89
CA SER A 140 -17.15 10.21 -9.15
C SER A 140 -17.79 10.65 -7.83
N ARG A 141 -18.78 11.55 -7.89
CA ARG A 141 -19.55 11.94 -6.70
C ARG A 141 -20.24 10.73 -6.05
N GLU A 142 -20.80 9.86 -6.86
CA GLU A 142 -21.49 8.64 -6.39
C GLU A 142 -20.54 7.69 -5.64
N ASP A 143 -19.35 7.41 -6.20
CA ASP A 143 -18.37 6.53 -5.55
C ASP A 143 -17.81 7.17 -4.27
N SER A 144 -17.59 8.48 -4.30
CA SER A 144 -17.11 9.23 -3.14
C SER A 144 -18.13 9.22 -2.00
N GLU A 145 -19.42 9.37 -2.32
CA GLU A 145 -20.51 9.26 -1.35
C GLU A 145 -20.56 7.87 -0.71
N LYS A 146 -20.41 6.79 -1.50
CA LYS A 146 -20.34 5.42 -0.98
C LYS A 146 -19.15 5.24 -0.01
N LEU A 147 -17.96 5.64 -0.42
CA LEU A 147 -16.74 5.51 0.39
C LEU A 147 -16.83 6.33 1.68
N LEU A 148 -17.28 7.59 1.61
CA LEU A 148 -17.46 8.43 2.80
C LEU A 148 -18.53 7.88 3.75
N THR A 149 -19.60 7.27 3.20
CA THR A 149 -20.62 6.60 4.01
C THR A 149 -20.04 5.41 4.75
N GLY A 150 -19.33 4.51 4.06
CA GLY A 150 -18.69 3.36 4.69
C GLY A 150 -17.66 3.76 5.76
N LEU A 151 -16.83 4.77 5.49
CA LEU A 151 -15.86 5.28 6.47
C LEU A 151 -16.53 5.85 7.72
N LYS A 152 -17.65 6.59 7.58
CA LYS A 152 -18.42 7.11 8.72
C LYS A 152 -19.12 6.00 9.50
N GLU A 153 -19.61 4.97 8.82
CA GLU A 153 -20.17 3.78 9.47
C GLU A 153 -19.10 3.07 10.30
N ILE A 154 -17.89 2.88 9.74
CA ILE A 154 -16.75 2.31 10.47
C ILE A 154 -16.38 3.19 11.67
N GLU A 155 -16.33 4.52 11.49
CA GLU A 155 -16.09 5.47 12.59
C GLU A 155 -17.13 5.33 13.71
N SER A 156 -18.40 5.14 13.34
CA SER A 156 -19.51 5.00 14.30
C SER A 156 -19.46 3.71 15.12
N LEU A 157 -18.89 2.64 14.56
CA LEU A 157 -18.65 1.39 15.30
C LEU A 157 -17.60 1.60 16.40
N GLY A 158 -16.67 2.52 16.17
CA GLY A 158 -15.53 2.77 17.03
C GLY A 158 -14.50 1.64 16.98
N VAL A 159 -13.34 1.90 17.57
CA VAL A 159 -12.19 0.98 17.50
C VAL A 159 -12.47 -0.41 18.10
N GLU A 160 -13.34 -0.48 19.11
CA GLU A 160 -13.75 -1.75 19.74
C GLU A 160 -14.90 -2.45 19.00
N GLY A 161 -15.67 -1.73 18.18
CA GLY A 161 -16.80 -2.28 17.43
C GLY A 161 -16.45 -2.66 15.99
N PHE A 162 -15.31 -2.21 15.48
CA PHE A 162 -14.82 -2.56 14.15
C PHE A 162 -13.94 -3.82 14.21
N PRO A 163 -14.19 -4.85 13.37
CA PRO A 163 -13.41 -6.07 13.38
C PRO A 163 -12.01 -5.82 12.81
N LEU A 164 -11.04 -5.59 13.70
CA LEU A 164 -9.64 -5.54 13.36
C LEU A 164 -9.10 -6.99 13.34
N ASP A 165 -9.14 -7.60 12.15
CA ASP A 165 -8.67 -8.96 11.93
C ASP A 165 -7.13 -9.01 11.92
N PRO A 166 -6.49 -9.76 12.85
CA PRO A 166 -5.03 -9.92 12.92
C PRO A 166 -4.39 -10.38 11.61
N GLU A 167 -5.15 -11.07 10.74
CA GLU A 167 -4.66 -11.53 9.45
C GLU A 167 -4.42 -10.38 8.46
N TYR A 168 -5.12 -9.26 8.63
CA TYR A 168 -4.96 -8.12 7.73
C TYR A 168 -3.74 -7.27 8.01
N GLN A 169 -2.90 -7.55 9.02
CA GLN A 169 -1.65 -6.79 9.21
C GLN A 169 -1.94 -5.28 9.39
N GLY A 170 -2.81 -4.96 10.36
CA GLY A 170 -3.02 -3.59 10.84
C GLY A 170 -4.32 -2.89 10.44
N VAL A 171 -4.51 -1.67 10.95
CA VAL A 171 -5.77 -0.91 10.83
C VAL A 171 -6.09 -0.48 9.39
N HIS A 172 -5.08 -0.05 8.64
CA HIS A 172 -5.22 0.39 7.25
C HIS A 172 -5.83 -0.71 6.36
N PRO A 173 -5.19 -1.89 6.25
CA PRO A 173 -5.72 -2.98 5.42
C PRO A 173 -7.05 -3.53 5.93
N CYS A 174 -7.34 -3.52 7.24
CA CYS A 174 -8.68 -3.88 7.73
C CYS A 174 -9.76 -2.93 7.17
N ILE A 175 -9.53 -1.61 7.19
CA ILE A 175 -10.47 -0.62 6.66
C ILE A 175 -10.61 -0.77 5.13
N GLU A 176 -9.51 -0.96 4.42
CA GLU A 176 -9.49 -1.15 2.97
C GLU A 176 -10.30 -2.41 2.56
N ALA A 177 -10.05 -3.53 3.24
CA ALA A 177 -10.77 -4.78 3.01
C ALA A 177 -12.27 -4.63 3.30
N ASP A 178 -12.66 -3.92 4.36
CA ASP A 178 -14.07 -3.70 4.68
C ASP A 178 -14.78 -2.85 3.61
N LEU A 179 -14.13 -1.80 3.08
CA LEU A 179 -14.69 -0.99 1.99
C LEU A 179 -14.85 -1.80 0.69
N VAL A 180 -13.86 -2.63 0.35
CA VAL A 180 -13.94 -3.55 -0.80
C VAL A 180 -15.06 -4.56 -0.61
N ARG A 181 -15.21 -5.12 0.59
CA ARG A 181 -16.29 -6.06 0.92
C ARG A 181 -17.68 -5.43 0.79
N ARG A 182 -17.84 -4.15 1.15
CA ARG A 182 -19.12 -3.43 1.07
C ARG A 182 -19.48 -3.01 -0.36
N TYR A 183 -18.51 -2.53 -1.13
CA TYR A 183 -18.78 -1.81 -2.38
C TYR A 183 -18.12 -2.43 -3.63
N GLY A 184 -17.44 -3.56 -3.48
CA GLY A 184 -16.67 -4.21 -4.53
C GLY A 184 -15.34 -3.50 -4.82
N TYR A 185 -14.44 -4.18 -5.53
CA TYR A 185 -13.11 -3.65 -5.83
C TYR A 185 -13.15 -2.38 -6.69
N GLU A 186 -14.08 -2.31 -7.65
CA GLU A 186 -14.26 -1.15 -8.53
C GLU A 186 -14.52 0.16 -7.79
N VAL A 187 -15.14 0.11 -6.60
CA VAL A 187 -15.45 1.30 -5.79
C VAL A 187 -14.59 1.33 -4.53
N GLY A 188 -14.62 0.26 -3.72
CA GLY A 188 -13.86 0.13 -2.47
C GLY A 188 -12.36 0.23 -2.68
N GLY A 189 -11.83 -0.39 -3.74
CA GLY A 189 -10.40 -0.38 -4.07
C GLY A 189 -9.88 1.01 -4.48
N LYS A 190 -10.77 1.93 -4.87
CA LYS A 190 -10.37 3.31 -5.24
C LYS A 190 -9.68 4.03 -4.09
N ILE A 191 -9.93 3.66 -2.83
CA ILE A 191 -9.28 4.26 -1.65
C ILE A 191 -7.75 4.17 -1.70
N LEU A 192 -7.19 3.26 -2.50
CA LEU A 192 -5.75 3.06 -2.71
C LEU A 192 -5.15 3.97 -3.80
N THR A 193 -5.98 4.67 -4.56
CA THR A 193 -5.56 5.48 -5.71
C THR A 193 -4.60 6.59 -5.25
N GLY A 194 -3.45 6.72 -5.91
CA GLY A 194 -2.50 7.80 -5.61
C GLY A 194 -1.89 7.74 -4.21
N ARG A 195 -1.89 6.57 -3.56
CA ARG A 195 -1.25 6.35 -2.26
C ARG A 195 -0.03 5.44 -2.35
N SER A 196 0.95 5.72 -1.49
CA SER A 196 2.02 4.79 -1.09
C SER A 196 1.91 4.58 0.42
N ARG A 197 2.10 3.35 0.91
CA ARG A 197 2.08 3.06 2.36
C ARG A 197 3.13 3.87 3.14
N GLY A 198 4.22 4.29 2.49
CA GLY A 198 5.25 5.13 3.10
C GLY A 198 4.84 6.59 3.38
N ASP A 199 3.76 7.08 2.77
CA ASP A 199 3.33 8.49 2.90
C ASP A 199 2.36 8.72 4.08
N VAL A 200 1.90 7.65 4.73
CA VAL A 200 0.82 7.69 5.73
C VAL A 200 1.35 7.88 7.17
N HIS A 201 2.66 7.73 7.37
CA HIS A 201 3.31 7.72 8.69
C HIS A 201 4.20 8.94 8.98
N ASN A 202 4.18 9.98 8.14
CA ASN A 202 4.98 11.19 8.31
C ASN A 202 4.17 12.40 8.78
#